data_AF-A0A853BFJ2-F1
#
_entry.id   AF-A0A853BFJ2-F1
#
_cell.length_a   1.000
_cell.length_b   1.000
_cell.length_c   1.000
_cell.angle_alpha   90.00
_cell.angle_beta   90.00
_cell.angle_gamma   90.00
#
_symmetry.space_group_name_H-M   'P 1'
#
loop_
_entity.id
_entity.type
_entity.pdbx_description
1 polymer ?
#
loop_
_entity_poly.entity_id
_entity_poly.type
_entity_poly.pdbx_seq_one_letter_code
_entity_poly.pdbx_strand_id
1 'polypeptide(L)' 'MADTDGPVKESPDPGPWTCRLCERPSRTDPCGYCGNPRSENANLPPLPQERPARVRPYLRP' A
#
# COMPACT_ATOMS: atom_id res chain seq x y z
N MET A 1 -40.23 -19.14 1.51
CA MET A 1 -40.05 -17.74 1.10
C MET A 1 -38.56 -17.45 1.14
N ALA A 2 -37.93 -17.19 -0.01
CA ALA A 2 -36.53 -16.78 -0.09
C ALA A 2 -36.54 -15.31 -0.47
N ASP A 3 -35.96 -14.46 0.37
CA ASP A 3 -35.09 -13.36 -0.02
C ASP A 3 -34.63 -12.64 1.26
N THR A 4 -33.37 -12.82 1.62
CA THR A 4 -32.70 -12.02 2.64
C THR A 4 -31.49 -11.37 1.96
N ASP A 5 -31.76 -10.60 0.91
CA ASP A 5 -30.77 -9.68 0.32
C ASP A 5 -30.76 -8.40 1.15
N GLY A 6 -30.08 -8.45 2.28
CA GLY A 6 -29.69 -7.23 2.99
C GLY A 6 -28.56 -6.57 2.19
N PRO A 7 -28.56 -5.23 2.00
CA PRO A 7 -27.50 -4.56 1.27
C PRO A 7 -26.18 -4.88 1.98
N VAL A 8 -25.32 -5.65 1.29
CA VAL A 8 -23.95 -5.87 1.73
C VAL A 8 -23.34 -4.47 1.83
N LYS A 9 -23.18 -3.99 3.05
CA LYS A 9 -22.35 -2.82 3.32
C LYS A 9 -20.94 -3.26 2.95
N GLU A 10 -20.58 -3.10 1.68
CA GLU A 10 -19.20 -3.08 1.23
C GLU A 10 -18.53 -1.98 2.04
N SER A 11 -17.95 -2.41 3.17
CA SER A 11 -17.07 -1.57 3.94
C SER A 11 -15.98 -1.16 2.95
N PRO A 12 -15.72 0.13 2.75
CA PRO A 12 -14.78 0.58 1.73
C PRO A 12 -13.45 -0.09 2.06
N ASP A 13 -13.11 -1.11 1.26
CA ASP A 13 -11.87 -1.84 1.45
C ASP A 13 -10.78 -0.76 1.37
N PRO A 14 -9.93 -0.62 2.40
CA PRO A 14 -9.07 0.56 2.56
C PRO A 14 -8.10 0.85 1.42
N GLY A 15 -8.14 0.06 0.35
CA GLY A 15 -7.24 0.06 -0.78
C GLY A 15 -5.89 -0.52 -0.37
N PRO A 16 -5.16 -1.14 -1.32
CA PRO A 16 -3.79 -1.55 -1.05
C PRO A 16 -2.95 -0.31 -0.72
N TRP A 17 -2.18 -0.37 0.37
CA TRP A 17 -1.23 0.66 0.78
C TRP A 17 0.13 0.04 1.07
N THR A 18 1.21 0.77 0.77
CA THR A 18 2.57 0.26 1.05
C THR A 18 3.01 0.65 2.45
N CYS A 19 3.36 -0.35 3.26
CA CYS A 19 3.98 -0.13 4.55
C CYS A 19 5.39 0.40 4.35
N ARG A 20 5.67 1.61 4.81
CA ARG A 20 6.96 2.29 4.77
C ARG A 20 7.95 1.73 5.79
N LEU A 21 7.49 0.93 6.75
CA LEU A 21 8.35 0.29 7.75
C LEU A 21 9.00 -1.00 7.23
N CYS A 22 8.21 -1.88 6.60
CA CYS A 22 8.69 -3.16 6.06
C CYS A 22 8.72 -3.20 4.52
N GLU A 23 8.30 -2.12 3.87
CA GLU A 23 8.31 -1.94 2.40
C GLU A 23 7.35 -2.89 1.66
N ARG A 24 6.43 -3.54 2.39
CA ARG A 24 5.46 -4.50 1.84
C ARG A 24 4.10 -3.87 1.56
N PRO A 25 3.41 -4.28 0.49
CA PRO A 25 2.02 -3.89 0.26
C PRO A 25 1.10 -4.58 1.29
N SER A 26 0.26 -3.80 1.95
CA SER A 26 -0.74 -4.24 2.92
C SER A 26 -2.14 -3.87 2.45
N ARG A 27 -3.13 -4.71 2.77
CA ARG A 27 -4.56 -4.43 2.56
C ARG A 27 -5.33 -4.28 3.87
N THR A 28 -4.68 -4.61 4.99
CA THR A 28 -5.25 -4.49 6.33
C THR A 28 -4.68 -3.29 7.05
N ASP A 29 -5.42 -2.79 8.03
CA ASP A 29 -4.92 -1.88 9.06
C ASP A 29 -5.11 -2.56 10.43
N PRO A 30 -4.05 -2.79 11.22
CA PRO A 30 -2.64 -2.49 10.93
C PRO A 30 -2.01 -3.38 9.84
N CYS A 31 -0.76 -3.10 9.46
CA CYS A 31 -0.03 -3.88 8.44
C CYS A 31 0.00 -5.37 8.80
N GLY A 32 -0.49 -6.22 7.89
CA GLY A 32 -0.54 -7.68 8.12
C GLY A 32 0.82 -8.39 8.18
N TYR A 33 1.93 -7.71 7.89
CA TYR A 33 3.28 -8.28 7.92
C TYR A 33 4.06 -7.91 9.18
N CYS A 34 4.10 -6.62 9.52
CA CYS A 34 4.91 -6.11 10.63
C CYS A 34 4.09 -5.50 11.77
N GLY A 35 2.76 -5.40 11.62
CA GLY A 35 1.88 -4.79 12.63
C GLY A 35 1.92 -3.27 12.67
N ASN A 36 2.63 -2.59 11.75
CA ASN A 36 2.67 -1.12 11.72
C ASN A 36 1.28 -0.53 11.42
N PRO A 37 0.71 0.34 12.26
CA PRO A 37 -0.56 1.01 11.98
C PRO A 37 -0.46 1.90 10.74
N ARG A 38 -1.54 2.02 9.97
CA ARG A 38 -1.59 2.92 8.81
C ARG A 38 -1.43 4.39 9.22
N SER A 39 -1.89 4.77 10.41
CA SER A 39 -1.67 6.11 10.99
C SER A 39 -0.18 6.39 11.18
N GLU A 40 0.56 5.45 11.77
CA GLU A 40 2.02 5.57 11.97
C GLU A 40 2.77 5.51 10.64
N ASN A 41 2.28 4.72 9.69
CA ASN A 41 2.81 4.68 8.34
C ASN A 41 2.79 6.06 7.66
N ALA A 42 1.80 6.90 7.93
CA ALA A 42 1.73 8.25 7.38
C ALA A 42 2.83 9.17 7.95
N ASN A 43 3.29 8.90 9.18
CA ASN A 43 4.37 9.64 9.83
C ASN A 43 5.78 9.24 9.35
N LEU A 44 5.93 8.07 8.73
CA LEU A 44 7.21 7.61 8.19
C LEU A 44 7.57 8.33 6.88
N PRO A 45 8.87 8.58 6.59
CA PRO A 45 9.29 9.16 5.33
C PRO A 45 8.81 8.29 4.15
N PRO A 46 8.37 8.88 3.02
CA PRO A 46 7.97 8.11 1.86
C PRO A 46 9.12 7.22 1.40
N LEU A 47 8.79 5.99 0.98
CA LEU A 47 9.79 5.09 0.40
C LEU A 47 10.46 5.79 -0.78
N PRO A 48 11.79 5.63 -0.93
CA PRO A 48 12.49 6.15 -2.08
C PRO A 48 11.77 5.62 -3.31
N GLN A 49 11.10 6.52 -4.04
CA GLN A 49 10.57 6.20 -5.35
C GLN A 49 11.82 5.79 -6.12
N GLU A 50 11.91 4.53 -6.52
CA GLU A 50 12.96 4.06 -7.40
C GLU A 50 12.86 4.93 -8.65
N ARG A 51 13.61 6.03 -8.66
CA ARG A 51 13.68 6.90 -9.82
C ARG A 51 14.15 5.96 -10.90
N PRO A 52 13.43 5.77 -12.03
CA PRO A 52 13.91 4.91 -13.09
C PRO A 52 15.32 5.38 -13.35
N ALA A 53 16.28 4.50 -13.05
CA ALA A 53 17.69 4.83 -13.09
C ALA A 53 17.87 5.54 -14.42
N ARG A 54 18.12 6.86 -14.39
CA ARG A 54 18.19 7.68 -15.60
C ARG A 54 19.08 6.87 -16.51
N VAL A 55 18.49 6.28 -17.55
CA VAL A 55 19.20 5.52 -18.55
C VAL A 55 20.28 6.48 -18.97
N ARG A 56 21.51 6.27 -18.52
CA ARG A 56 22.64 7.08 -18.96
C ARG A 56 22.67 6.73 -20.44
N PRO A 57 22.20 7.59 -21.36
CA PRO A 57 22.35 7.26 -22.76
C PRO A 57 23.85 7.18 -22.94
N TYR A 58 24.29 5.97 -23.24
CA TYR A 58 25.65 5.53 -23.45
C TYR A 58 26.59 6.68 -23.79
N LEU A 59 27.60 6.85 -22.92
CA LEU A 59 28.84 7.55 -23.24
C LEU A 59 29.37 6.90 -24.53
N ARG A 60 29.08 7.50 -25.69
CA ARG A 60 29.61 7.03 -26.97
C ARG A 60 30.96 7.74 -27.17
N PRO A 61 32.04 7.00 -27.46
CA PRO A 61 33.35 7.57 -27.77
C PRO A 61 33.32 8.38 -29.06
#